data_AF-A0A2D5ADL5-F1
#
_entry.id   AF-A0A2D5ADL5-F1
#
_cell.length_a   1.000
_cell.length_b   1.000
_cell.length_c   1.000
_cell.angle_alpha   90.00
_cell.angle_beta   90.00
_cell.angle_gamma   90.00
#
_symmetry.space_group_name_H-M   'P 1'
#
loop_
_entity.id
_entity.type
_entity.pdbx_description
1 polymer ?
#
loop_
_entity_poly.entity_id
_entity_poly.type
_entity_poly.pdbx_seq_one_letter_code
_entity_poly.pdbx_strand_id
1 'polypeptide(L)'
;MIMPERESSKSPTLAPTADPLDPGFQDALVAGEVRLSPEQALDAWHRMPIADLGRLADRRCRAIHGDSIRTYVIDRNINYTNVCTAKCTFCAFRRNEGDHDAYTLEYDELLQKIREVAAIGGTQILMQGGMNPELPLEWYVELLRSIKAEFPDLHVHAFSPPEFIEFVNFFDPAGDTLADKLRTILAPLVEAGLDSIPGGGGEIFADAVRRRIGLGKCTAEAWLTVMRVAHEFGLNTSATMMFGHIEGVGDRIHHLELVRRWQDDAINDFAADGGGRYHAFISWPFQPDNTPLGRVKRWGETEGDDPDAPFPGDVVGLLDGSGDRSLHREFGRRLRLAGATTYLRTQALSRLYLDNIWSIGSSWVTMGPHIGQVALRFGANDMGSVMMEENVVSSAGTAHCLNEPMICRLIRDAGFVPAQRDNDYRVLTPHFAPKGPDLEVEDWSKYRATSLHKQTESTEEGAGCGAHFGTTTGDASAIVDLTVKGD
;
A
#
# COMPACT_ATOMS: atom_id res chain seq x y z
N MET A 1 -21.62 -6.36 -3.60
CA MET A 1 -21.51 -7.83 -3.58
C MET A 1 -20.63 -8.16 -2.40
N ILE A 2 -21.19 -8.74 -1.34
CA ILE A 2 -20.42 -9.29 -0.20
C ILE A 2 -19.44 -10.30 -0.80
N MET A 3 -18.22 -10.45 -0.25
CA MET A 3 -17.35 -11.57 -0.62
C MET A 3 -18.24 -12.81 -0.69
N PRO A 4 -18.33 -13.52 -1.82
CA PRO A 4 -19.05 -14.79 -1.79
C PRO A 4 -18.45 -15.55 -0.62
N GLU A 5 -19.29 -15.91 0.36
CA GLU A 5 -18.92 -16.94 1.31
C GLU A 5 -18.29 -18.02 0.45
N ARG A 6 -17.02 -18.33 0.67
CA ARG A 6 -16.38 -19.42 -0.07
C ARG A 6 -17.16 -20.67 0.30
N GLU A 7 -18.18 -20.98 -0.49
CA GLU A 7 -18.85 -22.26 -0.50
C GLU A 7 -17.74 -23.27 -0.87
N SER A 8 -17.25 -23.96 0.15
CA SER A 8 -16.14 -24.91 0.19
C SER A 8 -14.79 -24.37 0.70
N SER A 9 -14.51 -24.82 1.93
CA SER A 9 -13.38 -24.59 2.81
C SER A 9 -12.13 -25.40 2.43
N LYS A 10 -11.76 -25.47 1.14
CA LYS A 10 -10.56 -26.22 0.75
C LYS A 10 -9.53 -25.30 0.10
N SER A 11 -8.39 -25.15 0.77
CA SER A 11 -7.23 -24.47 0.19
C SER A 11 -6.86 -25.12 -1.15
N PRO A 12 -6.53 -24.32 -2.18
CA PRO A 12 -6.06 -24.85 -3.45
C PRO A 12 -4.89 -25.82 -3.27
N THR A 13 -4.85 -26.85 -4.11
CA THR A 13 -3.83 -27.89 -3.99
C THR A 13 -2.48 -27.44 -4.56
N LEU A 14 -1.39 -27.95 -3.98
CA LEU A 14 -0.06 -27.79 -4.58
C LEU A 14 0.18 -28.92 -5.59
N ALA A 15 0.68 -28.56 -6.77
CA ALA A 15 1.16 -29.50 -7.79
C ALA A 15 2.59 -29.11 -8.20
N PRO A 16 3.59 -29.31 -7.31
CA PRO A 16 4.91 -28.69 -7.44
C PRO A 16 5.73 -29.18 -8.65
N THR A 17 5.35 -30.32 -9.23
CA THR A 17 6.02 -30.89 -10.41
C THR A 17 5.42 -30.41 -11.74
N ALA A 18 4.30 -29.66 -11.72
CA ALA A 18 3.69 -29.13 -12.93
C ALA A 18 4.50 -27.94 -13.48
N ASP A 19 4.58 -27.83 -14.80
CA ASP A 19 5.18 -26.66 -15.46
C ASP A 19 4.21 -25.46 -15.34
N PRO A 20 4.61 -24.31 -14.77
CA PRO A 20 3.74 -23.13 -14.71
C PRO A 20 3.35 -22.55 -16.09
N LEU A 21 4.05 -22.97 -17.16
CA LEU A 21 3.71 -22.62 -18.54
C LEU A 21 2.73 -23.61 -19.19
N ASP A 22 2.38 -24.72 -18.53
CA ASP A 22 1.38 -25.66 -19.04
C ASP A 22 -0.02 -25.02 -19.05
N PRO A 23 -0.74 -25.02 -20.19
CA PRO A 23 -2.07 -24.42 -20.29
C PRO A 23 -3.10 -25.03 -19.32
N GLY A 24 -3.03 -26.35 -19.07
CA GLY A 24 -3.95 -27.03 -18.14
C GLY A 24 -3.71 -26.59 -16.70
N PHE A 25 -2.45 -26.47 -16.29
CA PHE A 25 -2.08 -25.91 -14.99
C PHE A 25 -2.54 -24.45 -14.85
N GLN A 26 -2.36 -23.64 -15.90
CA GLN A 26 -2.80 -22.25 -15.91
C GLN A 26 -4.32 -22.10 -15.79
N ASP A 27 -5.09 -22.94 -16.47
CA ASP A 27 -6.55 -22.93 -16.37
C ASP A 27 -7.02 -23.32 -14.96
N ALA A 28 -6.39 -24.34 -14.36
CA ALA A 28 -6.64 -24.73 -12.96
C ALA A 28 -6.24 -23.62 -11.97
N LEU A 29 -5.14 -22.89 -12.23
CA LEU A 29 -4.69 -21.76 -11.42
C LEU A 29 -5.68 -20.60 -11.50
N VAL A 30 -6.20 -20.29 -12.69
CA VAL A 30 -7.26 -19.28 -12.89
C VAL A 30 -8.53 -19.66 -12.13
N ALA A 31 -8.94 -20.93 -12.20
CA ALA A 31 -10.08 -21.45 -11.45
C ALA A 31 -9.85 -21.46 -9.93
N GLY A 32 -8.59 -21.44 -9.48
CA GLY A 32 -8.23 -21.51 -8.06
C GLY A 32 -8.28 -22.93 -7.50
N GLU A 33 -8.13 -23.93 -8.35
CA GLU A 33 -8.06 -25.35 -7.96
C GLU A 33 -6.64 -25.74 -7.51
N VAL A 34 -5.65 -25.07 -8.09
CA VAL A 34 -4.23 -25.19 -7.74
C VAL A 34 -3.66 -23.83 -7.32
N ARG A 35 -2.55 -23.85 -6.59
CA ARG A 35 -1.74 -22.67 -6.26
C ARG A 35 -0.28 -22.89 -6.63
N LEU A 36 0.43 -21.79 -6.92
CA LEU A 36 1.86 -21.81 -7.25
C LEU A 36 2.71 -22.18 -6.03
N SER A 37 3.69 -23.05 -6.23
CA SER A 37 4.84 -23.16 -5.29
C SER A 37 5.81 -21.98 -5.47
N PRO A 38 6.69 -21.71 -4.49
CA PRO A 38 7.75 -20.72 -4.65
C PRO A 38 8.61 -20.93 -5.91
N GLU A 39 8.96 -22.18 -6.22
CA GLU A 39 9.77 -22.55 -7.39
C GLU A 39 9.03 -22.29 -8.70
N GLN A 40 7.74 -22.64 -8.76
CA GLN A 40 6.90 -22.36 -9.92
C GLN A 40 6.71 -20.86 -10.14
N ALA A 41 6.59 -20.09 -9.06
CA ALA A 41 6.52 -18.64 -9.14
C ALA A 41 7.81 -18.02 -9.68
N LEU A 42 8.98 -18.54 -9.26
CA LEU A 42 10.28 -18.11 -9.75
C LEU A 42 10.47 -18.49 -11.22
N ASP A 43 10.10 -19.72 -11.61
CA ASP A 43 10.16 -20.15 -13.01
C ASP A 43 9.23 -19.30 -13.90
N ALA A 44 7.98 -19.05 -13.47
CA ALA A 44 7.04 -18.18 -14.16
C ALA A 44 7.58 -16.75 -14.29
N TRP A 45 8.24 -16.22 -13.25
CA TRP A 45 8.88 -14.90 -13.30
C TRP A 45 9.90 -14.80 -14.43
N HIS A 46 10.74 -15.82 -14.60
CA HIS A 46 11.84 -15.82 -15.57
C HIS A 46 11.40 -16.21 -16.98
N ARG A 47 10.59 -17.27 -17.12
CA ARG A 47 10.28 -17.86 -18.44
C ARG A 47 9.02 -17.30 -19.07
N MET A 48 8.03 -16.86 -18.29
CA MET A 48 6.74 -16.44 -18.85
C MET A 48 6.85 -15.06 -19.51
N PRO A 49 6.43 -14.91 -20.79
CA PRO A 49 6.32 -13.59 -21.41
C PRO A 49 5.39 -12.69 -20.60
N ILE A 50 5.75 -11.41 -20.45
CA ILE A 50 4.98 -10.49 -19.60
C ILE A 50 3.52 -10.34 -20.06
N ALA A 51 3.26 -10.40 -21.37
CA ALA A 51 1.92 -10.33 -21.91
C ALA A 51 1.06 -11.53 -21.47
N ASP A 52 1.65 -12.72 -21.41
CA ASP A 52 0.94 -13.94 -21.01
C ASP A 52 0.72 -13.96 -19.50
N LEU A 53 1.71 -13.52 -18.72
CA LEU A 53 1.56 -13.35 -17.27
C LEU A 53 0.45 -12.36 -16.93
N GLY A 54 0.39 -11.21 -17.63
CA GLY A 54 -0.66 -10.22 -17.46
C GLY A 54 -2.05 -10.77 -17.81
N ARG A 55 -2.19 -11.45 -18.96
CA ARG A 55 -3.44 -12.11 -19.36
C ARG A 55 -3.90 -13.14 -18.33
N LEU A 56 -2.98 -13.96 -17.83
CA LEU A 56 -3.29 -14.98 -16.84
C LEU A 56 -3.77 -14.35 -15.52
N ALA A 57 -3.11 -13.27 -15.07
CA ALA A 57 -3.51 -12.52 -13.89
C ALA A 57 -4.85 -11.78 -14.06
N ASP A 58 -5.13 -11.19 -15.23
CA ASP A 58 -6.46 -10.60 -15.53
C ASP A 58 -7.56 -11.67 -15.51
N ARG A 59 -7.31 -12.83 -16.13
CA ARG A 59 -8.23 -13.98 -16.07
C ARG A 59 -8.52 -14.41 -14.64
N ARG A 60 -7.49 -14.54 -13.80
CA ARG A 60 -7.65 -14.87 -12.37
C ARG A 60 -8.43 -13.78 -11.63
N CYS A 61 -8.13 -12.50 -11.88
CA CYS A 61 -8.85 -11.38 -11.28
C CYS A 61 -10.34 -11.38 -11.66
N ARG A 62 -10.66 -11.64 -12.94
CA ARG A 62 -12.04 -11.78 -13.43
C ARG A 62 -12.76 -12.98 -12.82
N ALA A 63 -12.08 -14.10 -12.62
CA ALA A 63 -12.66 -15.26 -11.94
C ALA A 63 -13.08 -14.96 -10.49
N ILE A 64 -12.38 -14.04 -9.81
CA ILE A 64 -12.65 -13.67 -8.41
C ILE A 64 -13.68 -12.53 -8.32
N HIS A 65 -13.52 -11.49 -9.14
CA HIS A 65 -14.25 -10.21 -9.01
C HIS A 65 -15.29 -9.96 -10.11
N GLY A 66 -15.39 -10.85 -11.08
CA GLY A 66 -16.21 -10.66 -12.28
C GLY A 66 -15.58 -9.73 -13.32
N ASP A 67 -16.31 -9.58 -14.42
CA ASP A 67 -15.77 -8.99 -15.65
C ASP A 67 -15.86 -7.46 -15.75
N SER A 68 -16.68 -6.83 -14.92
CA SER A 68 -17.14 -5.46 -15.15
C SER A 68 -16.59 -4.44 -14.17
N ILE A 69 -16.60 -4.70 -12.85
CA ILE A 69 -16.34 -3.67 -11.84
C ILE A 69 -14.86 -3.64 -11.43
N ARG A 70 -14.31 -2.43 -11.27
CA ARG A 70 -13.05 -2.17 -10.57
C ARG A 70 -13.23 -1.02 -9.59
N THR A 71 -12.60 -1.13 -8.44
CA THR A 71 -12.92 -0.29 -7.29
C THR A 71 -11.88 0.80 -7.03
N TYR A 72 -12.30 1.80 -6.27
CA TYR A 72 -11.45 2.80 -5.63
C TYR A 72 -12.09 3.22 -4.31
N VAL A 73 -11.32 3.84 -3.43
CA VAL A 73 -11.83 4.43 -2.18
C VAL A 73 -11.61 5.93 -2.18
N ILE A 74 -12.47 6.66 -1.49
CA ILE A 74 -12.20 8.06 -1.13
C ILE A 74 -11.71 8.02 0.31
N ASP A 75 -10.40 8.14 0.49
CA ASP A 75 -9.77 8.21 1.81
C ASP A 75 -8.87 9.44 1.93
N ARG A 76 -8.26 9.58 3.11
CA ARG A 76 -7.15 10.50 3.31
C ARG A 76 -5.99 9.80 4.01
N ASN A 77 -4.80 9.97 3.46
CA ASN A 77 -3.55 9.62 4.12
C ASN A 77 -3.18 10.73 5.11
N ILE A 78 -3.13 10.39 6.40
CA ILE A 78 -2.80 11.32 7.48
C ILE A 78 -1.52 10.85 8.15
N ASN A 79 -0.48 11.69 8.12
CA ASN A 79 0.73 11.48 8.90
C ASN A 79 0.70 12.41 10.11
N TYR A 80 0.29 11.88 11.27
CA TYR A 80 0.12 12.67 12.49
C TYR A 80 1.44 13.14 13.11
N THR A 81 2.55 12.51 12.78
CA THR A 81 3.91 12.98 13.11
C THR A 81 4.90 12.46 12.08
N ASN A 82 5.98 13.19 11.84
CA ASN A 82 7.14 12.71 11.09
C ASN A 82 8.37 12.43 11.99
N VAL A 83 8.25 12.66 13.30
CA VAL A 83 9.28 12.33 14.30
C VAL A 83 9.36 10.82 14.44
N CYS A 84 10.53 10.23 14.21
CA CYS A 84 10.65 8.78 14.15
C CYS A 84 12.00 8.27 14.67
N THR A 85 11.95 7.27 15.56
CA THR A 85 13.12 6.59 16.12
C THR A 85 13.87 5.72 15.10
N ALA A 86 13.17 5.13 14.12
CA ALA A 86 13.80 4.31 13.10
C ALA A 86 14.62 5.12 12.11
N LYS A 87 15.68 4.52 11.58
CA LYS A 87 16.63 5.14 10.65
C LYS A 87 16.64 4.40 9.30
N CYS A 88 15.44 4.19 8.77
CA CYS A 88 15.24 3.50 7.49
C CYS A 88 16.00 4.23 6.37
N THR A 89 16.84 3.50 5.62
CA THR A 89 17.68 4.08 4.57
C THR A 89 16.89 4.44 3.31
N PHE A 90 15.66 3.96 3.19
CA PHE A 90 14.73 4.23 2.09
C PHE A 90 13.70 5.32 2.40
N CYS A 91 13.67 5.86 3.62
CA CYS A 91 12.66 6.83 4.03
C CYS A 91 13.20 8.25 3.97
N ALA A 92 12.61 9.09 3.13
CA ALA A 92 12.89 10.52 3.06
C ALA A 92 11.97 11.35 3.99
N PHE A 93 10.94 10.74 4.56
CA PHE A 93 9.92 11.41 5.38
C PHE A 93 10.35 11.60 6.85
N ARG A 94 11.13 10.67 7.41
CA ARG A 94 11.47 10.70 8.85
C ARG A 94 12.27 11.93 9.26
N ARG A 95 12.01 12.41 10.46
CA ARG A 95 12.78 13.45 11.14
C ARG A 95 13.19 13.02 12.54
N ASN A 96 14.29 13.57 13.03
CA ASN A 96 14.56 13.63 14.46
C ASN A 96 13.74 14.77 15.07
N GLU A 97 13.44 14.70 16.36
CA GLU A 97 12.66 15.72 17.07
C GLU A 97 13.18 17.16 16.91
N GLY A 98 14.50 17.34 16.83
CA GLY A 98 15.11 18.67 16.66
C GLY A 98 15.31 19.14 15.22
N ASP A 99 14.87 18.37 14.22
CA ASP A 99 14.98 18.81 12.82
C ASP A 99 13.97 19.94 12.56
N HIS A 100 14.34 20.95 11.77
CA HIS A 100 13.52 22.17 11.56
C HIS A 100 12.12 21.94 10.97
N ASP A 101 11.91 20.81 10.30
CA ASP A 101 10.66 20.39 9.67
C ASP A 101 10.05 19.17 10.38
N ALA A 102 10.48 18.90 11.62
CA ALA A 102 9.83 17.94 12.51
C ALA A 102 8.49 18.47 13.01
N TYR A 103 7.47 17.62 13.07
CA TYR A 103 6.14 18.01 13.55
C TYR A 103 5.39 16.84 14.21
N THR A 104 4.44 17.19 15.07
CA THR A 104 3.33 16.35 15.51
C THR A 104 2.07 17.21 15.46
N LEU A 105 1.03 16.72 14.80
CA LEU A 105 -0.22 17.45 14.63
C LEU A 105 -1.04 17.40 15.91
N GLU A 106 -1.71 18.51 16.21
CA GLU A 106 -2.68 18.58 17.30
C GLU A 106 -4.00 17.87 16.90
N TYR A 107 -4.79 17.45 17.88
CA TYR A 107 -6.06 16.77 17.62
C TYR A 107 -7.01 17.58 16.73
N ASP A 108 -7.09 18.90 16.93
CA ASP A 108 -7.95 19.76 16.12
C ASP A 108 -7.53 19.82 14.65
N GLU A 109 -6.22 19.79 14.36
CA GLU A 109 -5.69 19.73 13.01
C GLU A 109 -6.00 18.38 12.35
N LEU A 110 -5.86 17.28 13.11
CA LEU A 110 -6.22 15.94 12.67
C LEU A 110 -7.71 15.85 12.34
N LEU A 111 -8.58 16.29 13.26
CA LEU A 111 -10.02 16.32 13.06
C LEU A 111 -10.42 17.22 11.89
N GLN A 112 -9.76 18.36 11.71
CA GLN A 112 -10.00 19.24 10.55
C GLN A 112 -9.68 18.53 9.23
N LYS A 113 -8.55 17.80 9.17
CA LYS A 113 -8.22 16.98 7.99
C LYS A 113 -9.27 15.89 7.74
N ILE A 114 -9.90 15.36 8.79
CA ILE A 114 -10.97 14.36 8.68
C ILE A 114 -12.28 14.99 8.19
N ARG A 115 -12.65 16.18 8.67
CA ARG A 115 -13.80 16.95 8.16
C ARG A 115 -13.73 17.14 6.66
N GLU A 116 -12.56 17.48 6.14
CA GLU A 116 -12.35 17.72 4.71
C GLU A 116 -12.62 16.48 3.85
N VAL A 117 -12.19 15.29 4.30
CA VAL A 117 -12.44 14.04 3.56
C VAL A 117 -13.89 13.56 3.72
N ALA A 118 -14.47 13.71 4.91
CA ALA A 118 -15.89 13.42 5.13
C ALA A 118 -16.80 14.31 4.27
N ALA A 119 -16.45 15.59 4.09
CA ALA A 119 -17.21 16.55 3.29
C ALA A 119 -17.28 16.20 1.79
N ILE A 120 -16.34 15.40 1.28
CA ILE A 120 -16.33 14.91 -0.10
C ILE A 120 -16.82 13.45 -0.23
N GLY A 121 -17.48 12.92 0.81
CA GLY A 121 -18.01 11.54 0.80
C GLY A 121 -16.96 10.47 1.04
N GLY A 122 -15.83 10.82 1.66
CA GLY A 122 -14.84 9.86 2.10
C GLY A 122 -15.31 9.00 3.25
N THR A 123 -14.95 7.72 3.21
CA THR A 123 -15.47 6.69 4.13
C THR A 123 -14.37 6.12 5.03
N GLN A 124 -13.14 6.56 4.85
CA GLN A 124 -11.97 6.00 5.50
C GLN A 124 -10.88 7.06 5.70
N ILE A 125 -10.05 6.87 6.72
CA ILE A 125 -8.71 7.45 6.80
C ILE A 125 -7.65 6.35 6.88
N LEU A 126 -6.52 6.59 6.22
CA LEU A 126 -5.28 5.85 6.43
C LEU A 126 -4.35 6.70 7.30
N MET A 127 -4.10 6.31 8.54
CA MET A 127 -3.35 7.14 9.49
C MET A 127 -2.10 6.42 10.01
N GLN A 128 -0.92 6.95 9.69
CA GLN A 128 0.37 6.34 10.05
C GLN A 128 1.39 7.42 10.34
N GLY A 129 2.16 7.28 11.42
CA GLY A 129 3.13 8.29 11.84
C GLY A 129 4.56 7.79 11.83
N GLY A 130 5.47 8.71 12.16
CA GLY A 130 6.74 8.34 12.75
C GLY A 130 6.55 7.72 14.14
N MET A 131 7.51 6.90 14.55
CA MET A 131 7.51 6.26 15.87
C MET A 131 8.07 7.26 16.89
N ASN A 132 7.19 8.14 17.38
CA ASN A 132 7.52 9.24 18.29
C ASN A 132 7.41 8.80 19.76
N PRO A 133 8.51 8.78 20.54
CA PRO A 133 8.51 8.30 21.93
C PRO A 133 7.84 9.28 22.92
N GLU A 134 7.64 10.53 22.53
CA GLU A 134 7.00 11.55 23.39
C GLU A 134 5.47 11.41 23.44
N LEU A 135 4.89 10.56 22.59
CA LEU A 135 3.44 10.31 22.57
C LEU A 135 3.08 9.12 23.46
N PRO A 136 2.38 9.34 24.60
CA PRO A 136 1.95 8.25 25.47
C PRO A 136 0.78 7.47 24.84
N LEU A 137 0.52 6.26 25.34
CA LEU A 137 -0.57 5.40 24.83
C LEU A 137 -1.94 6.12 24.89
N GLU A 138 -2.17 6.90 25.94
CA GLU A 138 -3.40 7.66 26.15
C GLU A 138 -3.64 8.68 25.03
N TRP A 139 -2.58 9.20 24.39
CA TRP A 139 -2.72 10.12 23.27
C TRP A 139 -3.39 9.44 22.07
N TYR A 140 -2.96 8.22 21.75
CA TYR A 140 -3.54 7.43 20.66
C TYR A 140 -4.99 7.01 20.95
N VAL A 141 -5.27 6.62 22.20
CA VAL A 141 -6.63 6.26 22.64
C VAL A 141 -7.57 7.47 22.54
N GLU A 142 -7.14 8.64 23.01
CA GLU A 142 -7.97 9.85 22.97
C GLU A 142 -8.17 10.36 21.53
N LEU A 143 -7.16 10.24 20.67
CA LEU A 143 -7.29 10.52 19.25
C LEU A 143 -8.38 9.67 18.60
N LEU A 144 -8.34 8.34 18.78
CA LEU A 144 -9.35 7.43 18.22
C LEU A 144 -10.77 7.75 18.73
N ARG A 145 -10.91 7.98 20.04
CA ARG A 145 -12.20 8.36 20.65
C ARG A 145 -12.72 9.67 20.09
N SER A 146 -11.86 10.67 19.94
CA SER A 146 -12.23 11.97 19.37
C SER A 146 -12.71 11.82 17.92
N ILE A 147 -12.02 11.00 17.12
CA ILE A 147 -12.41 10.69 15.75
C ILE A 147 -13.79 10.02 15.73
N LYS A 148 -14.02 8.97 16.53
CA LYS A 148 -15.31 8.27 16.56
C LYS A 148 -16.46 9.09 17.16
N ALA A 149 -16.16 10.04 18.05
CA ALA A 149 -17.15 10.94 18.59
C ALA A 149 -17.69 11.91 17.53
N GLU A 150 -16.82 12.43 16.65
CA GLU A 150 -17.23 13.35 15.57
C GLU A 150 -17.66 12.62 14.30
N PHE A 151 -17.04 11.47 13.98
CA PHE A 151 -17.25 10.69 12.75
C PHE A 151 -17.47 9.19 13.05
N PRO A 152 -18.61 8.80 13.66
CA PRO A 152 -18.85 7.42 14.10
C PRO A 152 -18.80 6.39 12.95
N ASP A 153 -19.22 6.79 11.75
CA ASP A 153 -19.28 5.91 10.57
C ASP A 153 -17.98 5.88 9.74
N LEU A 154 -16.99 6.71 10.07
CA LEU A 154 -15.72 6.75 9.35
C LEU A 154 -14.83 5.58 9.76
N HIS A 155 -14.30 4.85 8.78
CA HIS A 155 -13.38 3.74 9.01
C HIS A 155 -11.96 4.23 9.33
N VAL A 156 -11.44 3.85 10.49
CA VAL A 156 -10.10 4.19 10.96
C VAL A 156 -9.12 3.05 10.63
N HIS A 157 -8.40 3.20 9.52
CA HIS A 157 -7.32 2.32 9.12
C HIS A 157 -5.98 2.91 9.59
N ALA A 158 -5.54 2.55 10.80
CA ALA A 158 -4.48 3.29 11.48
C ALA A 158 -3.39 2.41 12.12
N PHE A 159 -2.22 3.01 12.24
CA PHE A 159 -0.99 2.50 12.85
C PHE A 159 -0.41 1.28 12.14
N SER A 160 0.87 1.32 11.80
CA SER A 160 1.57 0.21 11.16
C SER A 160 2.12 -0.80 12.18
N PRO A 161 2.41 -2.05 11.77
CA PRO A 161 3.09 -2.99 12.67
C PRO A 161 4.40 -2.48 13.30
N PRO A 162 5.29 -1.75 12.59
CA PRO A 162 6.40 -1.07 13.25
C PRO A 162 5.99 -0.18 14.43
N GLU A 163 4.91 0.61 14.29
CA GLU A 163 4.39 1.45 15.37
C GLU A 163 3.92 0.59 16.55
N PHE A 164 3.20 -0.50 16.31
CA PHE A 164 2.79 -1.43 17.38
C PHE A 164 3.97 -2.08 18.12
N ILE A 165 5.04 -2.41 17.40
CA ILE A 165 6.25 -2.94 18.03
C ILE A 165 6.93 -1.86 18.89
N GLU A 166 6.95 -0.62 18.42
CA GLU A 166 7.45 0.48 19.24
C GLU A 166 6.52 0.81 20.42
N PHE A 167 5.20 0.68 20.31
CA PHE A 167 4.29 0.79 21.46
C PHE A 167 4.63 -0.25 22.53
N VAL A 168 4.93 -1.49 22.12
CA VAL A 168 5.42 -2.52 23.06
C VAL A 168 6.76 -2.12 23.70
N ASN A 169 7.68 -1.53 22.94
CA ASN A 169 8.99 -1.11 23.45
C ASN A 169 8.90 0.12 24.38
N PHE A 170 8.06 1.09 24.05
CA PHE A 170 7.91 2.36 24.77
C PHE A 170 7.09 2.19 26.05
N PHE A 171 6.00 1.41 25.97
CA PHE A 171 5.04 1.30 27.08
C PHE A 171 5.28 0.06 27.95
N ASP A 172 6.16 -0.85 27.52
CA ASP A 172 6.52 -2.11 28.20
C ASP A 172 5.33 -2.81 28.90
N PRO A 173 4.28 -3.17 28.13
CA PRO A 173 3.12 -3.83 28.70
C PRO A 173 3.49 -5.22 29.25
N ALA A 174 2.71 -5.67 30.23
CA ALA A 174 2.85 -7.02 30.78
C ALA A 174 2.56 -8.09 29.71
N GLY A 175 3.27 -9.23 29.80
CA GLY A 175 3.10 -10.38 28.92
C GLY A 175 4.40 -11.18 28.76
N ASP A 176 4.27 -12.50 28.67
CA ASP A 176 5.41 -13.41 28.52
C ASP A 176 5.91 -13.50 27.07
N THR A 177 4.99 -13.31 26.11
CA THR A 177 5.29 -13.33 24.67
C THR A 177 4.99 -11.98 24.02
N LEU A 178 5.55 -11.76 22.82
CA LEU A 178 5.22 -10.58 22.01
C LEU A 178 3.71 -10.51 21.73
N ALA A 179 3.05 -11.65 21.48
CA ALA A 179 1.61 -11.69 21.25
C ALA A 179 0.83 -11.22 22.48
N ASP A 180 1.20 -11.62 23.69
CA ASP A 180 0.54 -11.19 24.93
C ASP A 180 0.69 -9.68 25.14
N LYS A 181 1.90 -9.16 24.91
CA LYS A 181 2.18 -7.72 24.96
C LYS A 181 1.34 -6.95 23.94
N LEU A 182 1.23 -7.45 22.71
CA LEU A 182 0.42 -6.85 21.65
C LEU A 182 -1.07 -6.86 21.98
N ARG A 183 -1.61 -7.91 22.59
CA ARG A 183 -3.02 -7.94 23.04
C ARG A 183 -3.30 -6.83 24.04
N THR A 184 -2.38 -6.57 24.98
CA THR A 184 -2.49 -5.48 25.96
C THR A 184 -2.51 -4.10 25.30
N ILE A 185 -1.75 -3.91 24.21
CA ILE A 185 -1.76 -2.64 23.45
C ILE A 185 -3.00 -2.51 22.56
N LEU A 186 -3.38 -3.58 21.87
CA LEU A 186 -4.47 -3.54 20.89
C LEU A 186 -5.84 -3.39 21.55
N ALA A 187 -6.10 -4.04 22.68
CA ALA A 187 -7.40 -4.00 23.35
C ALA A 187 -7.96 -2.57 23.58
N PRO A 188 -7.23 -1.64 24.21
CA PRO A 188 -7.74 -0.28 24.41
C PRO A 188 -7.87 0.52 23.11
N LEU A 189 -7.04 0.26 22.08
CA LEU A 189 -7.15 0.94 20.78
C LEU A 189 -8.38 0.46 20.00
N VAL A 190 -8.68 -0.84 20.03
CA VAL A 190 -9.90 -1.40 19.45
C VAL A 190 -11.13 -0.85 20.15
N GLU A 191 -11.15 -0.84 21.49
CA GLU A 191 -12.24 -0.24 22.27
C GLU A 191 -12.43 1.26 21.95
N ALA A 192 -11.33 1.97 21.68
CA ALA A 192 -11.36 3.38 21.32
C ALA A 192 -11.85 3.66 19.89
N GLY A 193 -11.92 2.64 19.02
CA GLY A 193 -12.45 2.77 17.66
C GLY A 193 -11.46 2.51 16.53
N LEU A 194 -10.37 1.77 16.77
CA LEU A 194 -9.52 1.25 15.69
C LEU A 194 -10.25 0.16 14.91
N ASP A 195 -10.48 0.36 13.61
CA ASP A 195 -11.25 -0.59 12.79
C ASP A 195 -10.38 -1.56 11.97
N SER A 196 -9.13 -1.19 11.69
CA SER A 196 -8.21 -2.04 10.90
C SER A 196 -6.75 -1.54 10.94
N ILE A 197 -5.81 -2.41 10.60
CA ILE A 197 -4.37 -2.10 10.60
C ILE A 197 -3.79 -2.10 9.18
N PRO A 198 -3.16 -1.00 8.72
CA PRO A 198 -2.47 -0.93 7.44
C PRO A 198 -1.19 -1.75 7.39
N GLY A 199 -0.90 -2.30 6.21
CA GLY A 199 0.27 -3.13 5.95
C GLY A 199 1.60 -2.41 5.91
N GLY A 200 1.67 -1.15 6.34
CA GLY A 200 2.90 -0.36 6.32
C GLY A 200 4.07 -1.08 6.99
N GLY A 201 5.28 -0.89 6.46
CA GLY A 201 6.47 -1.50 7.02
C GLY A 201 6.72 -2.97 6.67
N GLY A 202 5.95 -3.50 5.72
CA GLY A 202 6.20 -4.82 5.16
C GLY A 202 7.53 -4.91 4.39
N GLU A 203 7.81 -3.91 3.54
CA GLU A 203 9.01 -3.81 2.70
C GLU A 203 9.38 -5.16 2.05
N ILE A 204 10.56 -5.71 2.34
CA ILE A 204 10.96 -7.08 2.02
C ILE A 204 11.21 -7.82 3.33
N PHE A 205 10.72 -9.05 3.43
CA PHE A 205 10.76 -9.80 4.69
C PHE A 205 12.10 -10.47 4.97
N ALA A 206 12.83 -10.85 3.91
CA ALA A 206 14.12 -11.49 4.04
C ALA A 206 15.06 -10.68 4.94
N ASP A 207 15.65 -11.38 5.90
CA ASP A 207 16.38 -10.78 7.02
C ASP A 207 17.68 -10.08 6.56
N ALA A 208 18.36 -10.62 5.55
CA ALA A 208 19.49 -9.96 4.90
C ALA A 208 19.12 -8.59 4.32
N VAL A 209 17.94 -8.46 3.71
CA VAL A 209 17.43 -7.20 3.15
C VAL A 209 17.01 -6.26 4.28
N ARG A 210 16.16 -6.73 5.22
CA ARG A 210 15.64 -5.90 6.33
C ARG A 210 16.72 -5.26 7.16
N ARG A 211 17.74 -6.03 7.57
CA ARG A 211 18.88 -5.50 8.34
C ARG A 211 19.60 -4.36 7.64
N ARG A 212 19.52 -4.31 6.31
CA ARG A 212 20.23 -3.30 5.53
C ARG A 212 19.42 -2.05 5.27
N ILE A 213 18.11 -2.18 5.15
CA ILE A 213 17.22 -1.08 4.75
C ILE A 213 16.42 -0.50 5.92
N GLY A 214 16.05 -1.32 6.91
CA GLY A 214 15.15 -0.97 8.01
C GLY A 214 15.84 -0.91 9.37
N LEU A 215 16.84 -0.02 9.53
CA LEU A 215 17.53 0.15 10.81
C LEU A 215 16.55 0.67 11.88
N GLY A 216 16.38 -0.10 12.97
CA GLY A 216 15.43 0.23 14.04
C GLY A 216 13.97 -0.07 13.68
N LYS A 217 13.72 -0.85 12.62
CA LYS A 217 12.37 -1.34 12.26
C LYS A 217 12.20 -2.78 12.72
N CYS A 218 10.95 -3.22 12.91
CA CYS A 218 10.64 -4.57 13.35
C CYS A 218 11.08 -5.66 12.36
N THR A 219 11.25 -6.89 12.86
CA THR A 219 11.53 -8.09 12.06
C THR A 219 10.29 -8.56 11.29
N ALA A 220 10.45 -9.57 10.42
CA ALA A 220 9.33 -10.21 9.73
C ALA A 220 8.35 -10.88 10.67
N GLU A 221 8.88 -11.70 11.57
CA GLU A 221 8.08 -12.40 12.55
C GLU A 221 7.32 -11.41 13.45
N ALA A 222 7.97 -10.33 13.89
CA ALA A 222 7.30 -9.29 14.68
C ALA A 222 6.17 -8.61 13.89
N TRP A 223 6.42 -8.22 12.64
CA TRP A 223 5.40 -7.61 11.76
C TRP A 223 4.20 -8.55 11.57
N LEU A 224 4.48 -9.83 11.28
CA LEU A 224 3.46 -10.86 11.06
C LEU A 224 2.68 -11.18 12.34
N THR A 225 3.35 -11.15 13.49
CA THR A 225 2.72 -11.33 14.81
C THR A 225 1.73 -10.21 15.11
N VAL A 226 2.06 -8.94 14.83
CA VAL A 226 1.09 -7.84 14.98
C VAL A 226 -0.17 -8.11 14.17
N MET A 227 -0.01 -8.46 12.89
CA MET A 227 -1.15 -8.71 12.01
C MET A 227 -2.00 -9.88 12.50
N ARG A 228 -1.37 -10.97 12.92
CA ARG A 228 -2.07 -12.13 13.48
C ARG A 228 -2.84 -11.80 14.75
N VAL A 229 -2.26 -11.03 15.67
CA VAL A 229 -2.97 -10.60 16.88
C VAL A 229 -4.13 -9.68 16.50
N ALA A 230 -3.97 -8.78 15.52
CA ALA A 230 -5.08 -7.97 15.05
C ALA A 230 -6.23 -8.82 14.47
N HIS A 231 -5.92 -9.90 13.76
CA HIS A 231 -6.90 -10.85 13.25
C HIS A 231 -7.66 -11.57 14.37
N GLU A 232 -7.02 -11.86 15.50
CA GLU A 232 -7.67 -12.42 16.71
C GLU A 232 -8.75 -11.46 17.27
N PHE A 233 -8.55 -10.14 17.16
CA PHE A 233 -9.54 -9.13 17.54
C PHE A 233 -10.62 -8.88 16.47
N GLY A 234 -10.64 -9.66 15.37
CA GLY A 234 -11.58 -9.46 14.28
C GLY A 234 -11.20 -8.35 13.30
N LEU A 235 -10.04 -7.69 13.48
CA LEU A 235 -9.63 -6.59 12.62
C LEU A 235 -9.13 -7.11 11.28
N ASN A 236 -9.66 -6.56 10.19
CA ASN A 236 -9.06 -6.76 8.87
C ASN A 236 -7.77 -5.95 8.75
N THR A 237 -6.84 -6.44 7.94
CA THR A 237 -5.56 -5.76 7.70
C THR A 237 -5.20 -5.75 6.21
N SER A 238 -4.21 -4.95 5.84
CA SER A 238 -3.57 -5.03 4.53
C SER A 238 -2.13 -5.52 4.67
N ALA A 239 -1.55 -6.05 3.60
CA ALA A 239 -0.14 -6.40 3.51
C ALA A 239 0.53 -5.58 2.40
N THR A 240 1.79 -5.20 2.59
CA THR A 240 2.49 -4.39 1.60
C THR A 240 3.90 -4.87 1.32
N MET A 241 4.37 -4.63 0.09
CA MET A 241 5.72 -4.97 -0.35
C MET A 241 6.33 -3.84 -1.18
N MET A 242 7.25 -3.09 -0.58
CA MET A 242 8.09 -2.15 -1.32
C MET A 242 9.29 -2.92 -1.90
N PHE A 243 9.51 -2.81 -3.20
CA PHE A 243 10.51 -3.61 -3.92
C PHE A 243 11.25 -2.80 -4.99
N GLY A 244 12.22 -3.41 -5.68
CA GLY A 244 13.02 -2.75 -6.70
C GLY A 244 14.17 -1.95 -6.09
N HIS A 245 14.90 -2.57 -5.16
CA HIS A 245 16.07 -1.97 -4.53
C HIS A 245 17.25 -2.96 -4.48
N ILE A 246 17.59 -3.49 -3.30
CA ILE A 246 18.75 -4.37 -3.09
C ILE A 246 18.41 -5.88 -3.14
N GLU A 247 17.12 -6.20 -3.17
CA GLU A 247 16.57 -7.55 -3.04
C GLU A 247 16.59 -8.32 -4.37
N GLY A 248 16.63 -9.64 -4.27
CA GLY A 248 16.42 -10.54 -5.41
C GLY A 248 14.94 -10.86 -5.64
N VAL A 249 14.65 -11.50 -6.76
CA VAL A 249 13.29 -12.01 -7.04
C VAL A 249 12.88 -13.07 -6.01
N GLY A 250 13.82 -13.91 -5.55
CA GLY A 250 13.58 -14.90 -4.51
C GLY A 250 13.09 -14.28 -3.20
N ASP A 251 13.64 -13.12 -2.80
CA ASP A 251 13.19 -12.39 -1.61
C ASP A 251 11.74 -11.90 -1.73
N ARG A 252 11.32 -11.50 -2.94
CA ARG A 252 9.93 -11.07 -3.20
C ARG A 252 8.97 -12.24 -3.10
N ILE A 253 9.33 -13.39 -3.66
CA ILE A 253 8.50 -14.61 -3.58
C ILE A 253 8.45 -15.10 -2.13
N HIS A 254 9.56 -15.07 -1.41
CA HIS A 254 9.60 -15.37 0.02
C HIS A 254 8.66 -14.45 0.83
N HIS A 255 8.64 -13.15 0.53
CA HIS A 255 7.69 -12.21 1.13
C HIS A 255 6.24 -12.65 0.87
N LEU A 256 5.88 -12.91 -0.40
CA LEU A 256 4.53 -13.37 -0.78
C LEU A 256 4.15 -14.68 -0.08
N GLU A 257 5.09 -15.62 0.06
CA GLU A 257 4.89 -16.89 0.75
C GLU A 257 4.58 -16.71 2.23
N LEU A 258 5.32 -15.84 2.92
CA LEU A 258 5.04 -15.55 4.33
C LEU A 258 3.66 -14.89 4.50
N VAL A 259 3.29 -13.94 3.66
CA VAL A 259 1.95 -13.33 3.72
C VAL A 259 0.87 -14.39 3.47
N ARG A 260 1.02 -15.21 2.41
CA ARG A 260 0.06 -16.28 2.07
C ARG A 260 -0.09 -17.30 3.19
N ARG A 261 1.02 -17.77 3.76
CA ARG A 261 0.99 -18.77 4.83
C ARG A 261 0.34 -18.23 6.10
N TRP A 262 0.69 -17.02 6.52
CA TRP A 262 0.10 -16.43 7.72
C TRP A 262 -1.38 -16.08 7.54
N GLN A 263 -1.80 -15.76 6.32
CA GLN A 263 -3.22 -15.65 5.97
C GLN A 263 -3.93 -17.00 6.08
N ASP A 264 -3.34 -18.09 5.57
CA ASP A 264 -3.92 -19.43 5.71
C ASP A 264 -4.07 -19.78 7.20
N ASP A 265 -3.04 -19.53 8.02
CA ASP A 265 -3.08 -19.76 9.47
C ASP A 265 -4.19 -18.91 10.13
N ALA A 266 -4.29 -17.61 9.84
CA ALA A 266 -5.33 -16.75 10.41
C ALA A 266 -6.75 -17.16 9.98
N ILE A 267 -6.95 -17.53 8.71
CA ILE A 267 -8.25 -18.02 8.23
C ILE A 267 -8.63 -19.33 8.93
N ASN A 268 -7.69 -20.26 9.07
CA ASN A 268 -7.96 -21.55 9.71
C ASN A 268 -8.26 -21.39 11.21
N ASP A 269 -7.54 -20.49 11.88
CA ASP A 269 -7.62 -20.34 13.33
C ASP A 269 -8.79 -19.45 13.79
N PHE A 270 -9.13 -18.41 13.02
CA PHE A 270 -10.04 -17.36 13.49
C PHE A 270 -11.27 -17.13 12.60
N ALA A 271 -11.29 -17.53 11.32
CA ALA A 271 -12.37 -17.10 10.42
C ALA A 271 -13.76 -17.61 10.82
N ALA A 272 -13.85 -18.81 11.41
CA ALA A 272 -15.12 -19.38 11.89
C ALA A 272 -15.73 -18.56 13.03
N ASP A 273 -14.90 -17.86 13.80
CA ASP A 273 -15.29 -17.06 14.96
C ASP A 273 -15.41 -15.56 14.62
N GLY A 274 -15.46 -15.21 13.33
CA GLY A 274 -15.51 -13.81 12.87
C GLY A 274 -14.15 -13.09 12.91
N GLY A 275 -13.05 -13.85 12.99
CA GLY A 275 -11.70 -13.32 12.95
C GLY A 275 -11.36 -12.53 11.69
N GLY A 276 -10.42 -11.61 11.87
CA GLY A 276 -9.89 -10.76 10.82
C GLY A 276 -8.99 -11.52 9.86
N ARG A 277 -8.59 -10.84 8.78
CA ARG A 277 -7.71 -11.39 7.74
C ARG A 277 -7.04 -10.28 6.95
N TYR A 278 -6.01 -10.62 6.17
CA TYR A 278 -5.55 -9.73 5.10
C TYR A 278 -6.64 -9.59 4.04
N HIS A 279 -7.19 -8.39 3.89
CA HIS A 279 -8.15 -8.07 2.84
C HIS A 279 -7.46 -7.68 1.54
N ALA A 280 -6.28 -7.07 1.64
CA ALA A 280 -5.61 -6.48 0.50
C ALA A 280 -4.10 -6.66 0.53
N PHE A 281 -3.51 -6.77 -0.66
CA PHE A 281 -2.08 -6.69 -0.87
C PHE A 281 -1.73 -5.57 -1.85
N ILE A 282 -0.74 -4.76 -1.51
CA ILE A 282 -0.28 -3.63 -2.33
C ILE A 282 1.24 -3.68 -2.44
N SER A 283 1.77 -3.72 -3.65
CA SER A 283 3.22 -3.72 -3.90
C SER A 283 3.64 -2.56 -4.78
N TRP A 284 4.63 -1.78 -4.35
CA TRP A 284 5.11 -0.63 -5.12
C TRP A 284 6.63 -0.62 -5.28
N PRO A 285 7.13 -0.07 -6.38
CA PRO A 285 8.56 0.18 -6.52
C PRO A 285 9.09 1.25 -5.56
N PHE A 286 10.29 1.00 -5.04
CA PHE A 286 11.09 1.93 -4.26
C PHE A 286 11.35 3.22 -5.04
N GLN A 287 11.14 4.36 -4.37
CA GLN A 287 11.44 5.69 -4.89
C GLN A 287 12.79 6.16 -4.31
N PRO A 288 13.82 6.36 -5.16
CA PRO A 288 15.19 6.55 -4.67
C PRO A 288 15.49 7.98 -4.21
N ASP A 289 14.79 8.99 -4.72
CA ASP A 289 15.22 10.37 -4.56
C ASP A 289 15.13 10.81 -3.10
N ASN A 290 16.06 11.67 -2.69
CA ASN A 290 16.21 12.15 -1.31
C ASN A 290 16.43 11.06 -0.22
N THR A 291 16.62 9.80 -0.60
CA THR A 291 16.89 8.71 0.35
C THR A 291 18.39 8.36 0.43
N PRO A 292 18.91 7.91 1.59
CA PRO A 292 20.24 7.32 1.67
C PRO A 292 20.46 6.13 0.72
N LEU A 293 19.45 5.25 0.57
CA LEU A 293 19.52 4.05 -0.25
C LEU A 293 19.60 4.38 -1.76
N GLY A 294 18.92 5.44 -2.20
CA GLY A 294 18.98 5.91 -3.58
C GLY A 294 20.35 6.43 -4.02
N ARG A 295 21.24 6.76 -3.07
CA ARG A 295 22.63 7.20 -3.35
C ARG A 295 23.58 6.05 -3.62
N VAL A 296 23.13 4.81 -3.45
CA VAL A 296 23.91 3.61 -3.70
C VAL A 296 24.05 3.39 -5.22
N LYS A 297 25.20 2.90 -5.66
CA LYS A 297 25.50 2.70 -7.09
C LYS A 297 24.51 1.74 -7.75
N ARG A 298 24.00 2.12 -8.92
CA ARG A 298 23.12 1.27 -9.72
C ARG A 298 23.89 0.13 -10.37
N TRP A 299 23.31 -1.07 -10.35
CA TRP A 299 23.88 -2.26 -10.99
C TRP A 299 23.67 -2.22 -12.51
N GLY A 300 24.71 -2.49 -13.29
CA GLY A 300 24.67 -2.49 -14.76
C GLY A 300 24.76 -1.10 -15.38
N GLU A 301 24.82 -0.04 -14.57
CA GLU A 301 24.96 1.36 -15.00
C GLU A 301 26.32 1.96 -14.57
N THR A 302 27.17 1.21 -13.87
CA THR A 302 28.48 1.69 -13.41
C THR A 302 29.61 1.17 -14.29
N GLU A 303 30.58 2.02 -14.61
CA GLU A 303 31.79 1.63 -15.34
C GLU A 303 32.54 0.51 -14.60
N GLY A 304 32.79 -0.60 -15.30
CA GLY A 304 33.41 -1.81 -14.75
C GLY A 304 32.44 -2.88 -14.26
N ASP A 305 31.13 -2.66 -14.31
CA ASP A 305 30.15 -3.73 -14.10
C ASP A 305 30.21 -4.75 -15.26
N ASP A 306 30.14 -6.03 -14.92
CA ASP A 306 29.95 -7.11 -15.88
C ASP A 306 28.44 -7.25 -16.18
N PRO A 307 27.98 -6.98 -17.42
CA PRO A 307 26.57 -7.06 -17.77
C PRO A 307 26.00 -8.48 -17.68
N ASP A 308 26.85 -9.51 -17.73
CA ASP A 308 26.43 -10.92 -17.64
C ASP A 308 26.46 -11.45 -16.19
N ALA A 309 27.05 -10.70 -15.25
CA ALA A 309 27.08 -11.08 -13.85
C ALA A 309 25.68 -10.95 -13.20
N PRO A 310 25.30 -11.92 -12.34
CA PRO A 310 24.03 -11.84 -11.64
C PRO A 310 24.00 -10.63 -10.71
N PHE A 311 22.84 -9.98 -10.60
CA PHE A 311 22.65 -8.94 -9.61
C PHE A 311 22.90 -9.50 -8.21
N PRO A 312 23.66 -8.81 -7.33
CA PRO A 312 23.95 -9.30 -5.98
C PRO A 312 22.73 -9.74 -5.18
N GLY A 313 21.59 -9.05 -5.34
CA GLY A 313 20.34 -9.41 -4.71
C GLY A 313 19.77 -10.75 -5.18
N ASP A 314 19.93 -11.11 -6.47
CA ASP A 314 19.46 -12.41 -6.97
C ASP A 314 20.30 -13.58 -6.46
N VAL A 315 21.57 -13.35 -6.12
CA VAL A 315 22.44 -14.36 -5.50
C VAL A 315 22.09 -14.59 -4.03
N VAL A 316 21.77 -13.51 -3.31
CA VAL A 316 21.42 -13.56 -1.89
C VAL A 316 19.97 -13.98 -1.67
N GLY A 317 19.06 -13.59 -2.55
CA GLY A 317 17.62 -13.79 -2.39
C GLY A 317 17.18 -15.22 -2.63
N LEU A 318 17.10 -16.02 -1.57
CA LEU A 318 16.64 -17.40 -1.59
C LEU A 318 15.14 -17.49 -1.26
N LEU A 319 14.45 -18.48 -1.85
CA LEU A 319 12.98 -18.64 -1.73
C LEU A 319 12.51 -18.93 -0.29
N ASP A 320 13.38 -19.48 0.55
CA ASP A 320 13.12 -19.77 1.96
C ASP A 320 13.52 -18.62 2.91
N GLY A 321 14.07 -17.52 2.37
CA GLY A 321 14.54 -16.37 3.14
C GLY A 321 15.85 -16.61 3.90
N SER A 322 16.52 -17.75 3.71
CA SER A 322 17.79 -18.10 4.38
C SER A 322 19.01 -17.36 3.82
N GLY A 323 18.80 -16.50 2.82
CA GLY A 323 19.81 -15.66 2.21
C GLY A 323 20.65 -14.90 3.23
N ASP A 324 21.97 -14.92 3.07
CA ASP A 324 22.90 -14.16 3.90
C ASP A 324 23.78 -13.24 3.07
N ARG A 325 24.13 -12.08 3.63
CA ARG A 325 24.96 -11.09 2.94
C ARG A 325 26.34 -11.62 2.54
N SER A 326 26.84 -12.67 3.19
CA SER A 326 28.14 -13.27 2.87
C SER A 326 28.15 -13.98 1.52
N LEU A 327 26.98 -14.32 0.96
CA LEU A 327 26.86 -14.95 -0.36
C LEU A 327 27.31 -14.01 -1.50
N HIS A 328 27.24 -12.69 -1.30
CA HIS A 328 27.74 -11.74 -2.29
C HIS A 328 28.29 -10.46 -1.68
N ARG A 329 29.57 -10.15 -1.93
CA ARG A 329 30.28 -9.00 -1.32
C ARG A 329 29.64 -7.63 -1.59
N GLU A 330 28.99 -7.49 -2.74
CA GLU A 330 28.32 -6.25 -3.15
C GLU A 330 26.85 -6.14 -2.73
N PHE A 331 26.28 -7.16 -2.07
CA PHE A 331 24.91 -7.11 -1.60
C PHE A 331 24.68 -5.95 -0.63
N GLY A 332 23.56 -5.24 -0.81
CA GLY A 332 23.25 -4.03 -0.02
C GLY A 332 24.16 -2.84 -0.30
N ARG A 333 25.00 -2.91 -1.34
CA ARG A 333 25.86 -1.82 -1.85
C ARG A 333 25.59 -1.50 -3.31
N ARG A 334 24.66 -2.21 -3.95
CA ARG A 334 24.23 -2.03 -5.33
C ARG A 334 22.71 -1.99 -5.39
N LEU A 335 22.17 -1.14 -6.25
CA LEU A 335 20.73 -0.91 -6.39
C LEU A 335 20.26 -1.38 -7.78
N ARG A 336 19.11 -2.05 -7.84
CA ARG A 336 18.41 -2.35 -9.08
C ARG A 336 16.96 -1.88 -8.98
N LEU A 337 16.69 -0.72 -9.58
CA LEU A 337 15.36 -0.11 -9.59
C LEU A 337 14.39 -0.92 -10.45
N ALA A 338 13.14 -0.97 -10.02
CA ALA A 338 12.06 -1.59 -10.79
C ALA A 338 11.33 -0.53 -11.64
N GLY A 339 11.42 -0.66 -12.96
CA GLY A 339 10.59 0.09 -13.91
C GLY A 339 9.21 -0.55 -14.12
N ALA A 340 8.43 -0.01 -15.07
CA ALA A 340 7.06 -0.43 -15.35
C ALA A 340 6.91 -1.93 -15.65
N THR A 341 7.81 -2.50 -16.46
CA THR A 341 7.79 -3.93 -16.82
C THR A 341 7.97 -4.83 -15.58
N THR A 342 8.93 -4.49 -14.72
CA THR A 342 9.18 -5.24 -13.48
C THR A 342 8.01 -5.09 -12.51
N TYR A 343 7.43 -3.89 -12.42
CA TYR A 343 6.24 -3.65 -11.61
C TYR A 343 5.03 -4.48 -12.06
N LEU A 344 4.68 -4.42 -13.35
CA LEU A 344 3.55 -5.18 -13.90
C LEU A 344 3.75 -6.69 -13.77
N ARG A 345 5.00 -7.16 -13.86
CA ARG A 345 5.34 -8.57 -13.60
C ARG A 345 5.11 -8.95 -12.13
N THR A 346 5.54 -8.11 -11.20
CA THR A 346 5.30 -8.31 -9.76
C THR A 346 3.80 -8.29 -9.44
N GLN A 347 3.07 -7.30 -9.99
CA GLN A 347 1.62 -7.16 -9.84
C GLN A 347 0.87 -8.44 -10.28
N ALA A 348 1.18 -8.93 -11.49
CA ALA A 348 0.55 -10.11 -12.04
C ALA A 348 0.91 -11.38 -11.25
N LEU A 349 2.19 -11.54 -10.87
CA LEU A 349 2.61 -12.66 -10.06
C LEU A 349 1.93 -12.64 -8.67
N SER A 350 1.79 -11.49 -8.03
CA SER A 350 1.10 -11.38 -6.74
C SER A 350 -0.35 -11.83 -6.80
N ARG A 351 -1.11 -11.49 -7.86
CA ARG A 351 -2.48 -12.00 -8.06
C ARG A 351 -2.53 -13.51 -8.24
N LEU A 352 -1.56 -14.08 -8.95
CA LEU A 352 -1.50 -15.53 -9.20
C LEU A 352 -1.01 -16.31 -7.98
N TYR A 353 -0.18 -15.70 -7.14
CA TYR A 353 0.43 -16.33 -5.98
C TYR A 353 -0.44 -16.24 -4.72
N LEU A 354 -0.99 -15.06 -4.43
CA LEU A 354 -1.78 -14.76 -3.24
C LEU A 354 -3.25 -15.17 -3.45
N ASP A 355 -3.49 -16.47 -3.59
CA ASP A 355 -4.81 -17.02 -3.87
C ASP A 355 -5.83 -16.89 -2.71
N ASN A 356 -5.37 -16.47 -1.53
CA ASN A 356 -6.13 -16.30 -0.30
C ASN A 356 -6.22 -14.84 0.18
N ILE A 357 -5.80 -13.88 -0.64
CA ILE A 357 -6.03 -12.44 -0.42
C ILE A 357 -7.05 -11.95 -1.44
N TRP A 358 -8.07 -11.25 -0.94
CA TRP A 358 -9.19 -10.81 -1.76
C TRP A 358 -8.75 -9.79 -2.80
N SER A 359 -8.23 -8.65 -2.34
CA SER A 359 -7.91 -7.51 -3.19
C SER A 359 -6.43 -7.39 -3.47
N ILE A 360 -6.09 -7.06 -4.71
CA ILE A 360 -4.74 -6.63 -5.09
C ILE A 360 -4.86 -5.20 -5.64
N GLY A 361 -4.15 -4.29 -4.98
CA GLY A 361 -4.14 -2.87 -5.33
C GLY A 361 -3.18 -2.53 -6.47
N SER A 362 -3.52 -1.47 -7.20
CA SER A 362 -2.69 -0.84 -8.23
C SER A 362 -1.88 0.32 -7.64
N SER A 363 -0.57 0.36 -7.88
CA SER A 363 0.36 1.35 -7.31
C SER A 363 0.59 2.52 -8.27
N TRP A 364 -0.49 3.20 -8.64
CA TRP A 364 -0.41 4.37 -9.53
C TRP A 364 0.32 5.56 -8.88
N VAL A 365 0.39 5.64 -7.54
CA VAL A 365 1.06 6.73 -6.81
C VAL A 365 2.56 6.75 -7.11
N THR A 366 3.20 5.58 -7.22
CA THR A 366 4.65 5.48 -7.50
C THR A 366 4.94 5.29 -8.99
N MET A 367 4.02 4.67 -9.74
CA MET A 367 4.24 4.31 -11.14
C MET A 367 3.62 5.28 -12.14
N GLY A 368 2.77 6.18 -11.66
CA GLY A 368 1.98 7.09 -12.46
C GLY A 368 0.62 6.52 -12.89
N PRO A 369 -0.32 7.42 -13.27
CA PRO A 369 -1.71 7.06 -13.54
C PRO A 369 -1.90 5.99 -14.62
N HIS A 370 -1.16 6.07 -15.73
CA HIS A 370 -1.34 5.15 -16.86
C HIS A 370 -0.77 3.76 -16.59
N ILE A 371 0.31 3.64 -15.82
CA ILE A 371 0.78 2.31 -15.41
C ILE A 371 -0.21 1.70 -14.41
N GLY A 372 -0.77 2.53 -13.53
CA GLY A 372 -1.84 2.10 -12.64
C GLY A 372 -3.10 1.60 -13.37
N GLN A 373 -3.48 2.30 -14.43
CA GLN A 373 -4.55 1.90 -15.35
C GLN A 373 -4.25 0.55 -16.01
N VAL A 374 -3.04 0.37 -16.54
CA VAL A 374 -2.62 -0.89 -17.16
C VAL A 374 -2.62 -2.02 -16.13
N ALA A 375 -2.26 -1.76 -14.88
CA ALA A 375 -2.22 -2.76 -13.82
C ALA A 375 -3.60 -3.42 -13.55
N LEU A 376 -4.72 -2.77 -13.87
CA LEU A 376 -6.07 -3.37 -13.82
C LEU A 376 -6.22 -4.57 -14.78
N ARG A 377 -5.36 -4.65 -15.80
CA ARG A 377 -5.22 -5.77 -16.75
C ARG A 377 -4.05 -6.70 -16.42
N PHE A 378 -3.40 -6.49 -15.27
CA PHE A 378 -2.33 -7.33 -14.74
C PHE A 378 -2.69 -7.84 -13.34
N GLY A 379 -3.98 -8.05 -13.08
CA GLY A 379 -4.47 -8.72 -11.86
C GLY A 379 -4.92 -7.80 -10.73
N ALA A 380 -4.74 -6.48 -10.84
CA ALA A 380 -5.32 -5.55 -9.87
C ALA A 380 -6.84 -5.44 -10.05
N ASN A 381 -7.57 -5.38 -8.94
CA ASN A 381 -9.02 -5.11 -8.93
C ASN A 381 -9.37 -3.73 -8.36
N ASP A 382 -8.39 -3.05 -7.75
CA ASP A 382 -8.58 -1.82 -7.00
C ASP A 382 -7.52 -0.78 -7.38
N MET A 383 -7.95 0.45 -7.61
CA MET A 383 -7.08 1.60 -7.88
C MET A 383 -6.57 2.26 -6.59
N GLY A 384 -6.92 1.77 -5.40
CA GLY A 384 -6.58 2.45 -4.15
C GLY A 384 -7.37 3.74 -3.99
N SER A 385 -6.76 4.71 -3.30
CA SER A 385 -7.46 5.90 -2.86
C SER A 385 -7.44 7.07 -3.84
N VAL A 386 -8.45 7.94 -3.77
CA VAL A 386 -8.34 9.34 -4.16
C VAL A 386 -7.34 10.05 -3.27
N MET A 387 -6.36 10.70 -3.87
CA MET A 387 -5.27 11.31 -3.11
C MET A 387 -5.44 12.83 -3.02
N MET A 388 -5.95 13.29 -1.87
CA MET A 388 -6.05 14.72 -1.56
C MET A 388 -4.70 15.32 -1.13
N GLU A 389 -3.84 14.50 -0.50
CA GLU A 389 -2.55 14.86 0.07
C GLU A 389 -1.62 13.64 0.01
N GLU A 390 -0.34 13.84 -0.32
CA GLU A 390 0.68 12.80 -0.28
C GLU A 390 2.01 13.39 0.23
N ASN A 391 2.47 12.92 1.39
CA ASN A 391 3.65 13.49 2.05
C ASN A 391 4.86 12.54 2.08
N VAL A 392 4.65 11.23 1.97
CA VAL A 392 5.72 10.25 2.18
C VAL A 392 6.44 9.98 0.86
N VAL A 393 5.72 9.63 -0.19
CA VAL A 393 6.26 9.35 -1.53
C VAL A 393 6.78 10.64 -2.19
N SER A 394 6.14 11.77 -1.93
CA SER A 394 6.53 13.10 -2.41
C SER A 394 7.86 13.54 -1.80
N SER A 395 8.11 13.22 -0.52
CA SER A 395 9.42 13.43 0.10
C SER A 395 10.53 12.65 -0.62
N ALA A 396 10.18 11.51 -1.24
CA ALA A 396 11.06 10.67 -2.04
C ALA A 396 11.04 11.00 -3.55
N GLY A 397 10.56 12.18 -3.93
CA GLY A 397 10.65 12.73 -5.29
C GLY A 397 9.51 12.40 -6.24
N THR A 398 8.48 11.67 -5.79
CA THR A 398 7.36 11.26 -6.64
C THR A 398 6.03 11.79 -6.11
N ALA A 399 5.34 12.59 -6.92
CA ALA A 399 4.09 13.24 -6.52
C ALA A 399 3.04 13.07 -7.62
N HIS A 400 2.38 11.92 -7.60
CA HIS A 400 1.16 11.69 -8.37
C HIS A 400 -0.04 11.81 -7.42
N CYS A 401 -0.94 12.74 -7.71
CA CYS A 401 -2.25 12.83 -7.05
C CYS A 401 -3.35 12.67 -8.09
N LEU A 402 -4.36 11.86 -7.78
CA LEU A 402 -5.53 11.64 -8.62
C LEU A 402 -6.79 11.97 -7.83
N ASN A 403 -7.67 12.77 -8.44
CA ASN A 403 -9.02 12.98 -7.94
C ASN A 403 -9.99 11.92 -8.47
N GLU A 404 -11.19 11.87 -7.89
CA GLU A 404 -12.20 10.86 -8.22
C GLU A 404 -12.55 10.81 -9.72
N PRO A 405 -12.83 11.93 -10.43
CA PRO A 405 -13.08 11.88 -11.87
C PRO A 405 -11.95 11.25 -12.67
N MET A 406 -10.70 11.53 -12.33
CA MET A 406 -9.56 10.95 -13.05
C MET A 406 -9.44 9.44 -12.79
N ILE A 407 -9.62 8.98 -11.54
CA ILE A 407 -9.63 7.54 -11.23
C ILE A 407 -10.76 6.85 -11.99
N CYS A 408 -11.98 7.41 -11.98
CA CYS A 408 -13.12 6.87 -12.71
C CYS A 408 -12.84 6.76 -14.20
N ARG A 409 -12.26 7.81 -14.80
CA ARG A 409 -11.87 7.81 -16.21
C ARG A 409 -10.86 6.73 -16.52
N LEU A 410 -9.80 6.58 -15.73
CA LEU A 410 -8.76 5.58 -15.96
C LEU A 410 -9.33 4.16 -15.90
N ILE A 411 -10.20 3.88 -14.91
CA ILE A 411 -10.90 2.59 -14.80
C ILE A 411 -11.77 2.35 -16.03
N ARG A 412 -12.52 3.37 -16.48
CA ARG A 412 -13.41 3.27 -17.64
C ARG A 412 -12.67 3.06 -18.94
N ASP A 413 -11.60 3.83 -19.17
CA ASP A 413 -10.73 3.71 -20.33
C ASP A 413 -9.98 2.36 -20.34
N ALA A 414 -9.77 1.73 -19.18
CA ALA A 414 -9.28 0.36 -19.08
C ALA A 414 -10.36 -0.71 -19.41
N GLY A 415 -11.60 -0.31 -19.68
CA GLY A 415 -12.72 -1.16 -20.08
C GLY A 415 -13.54 -1.73 -18.91
N PHE A 416 -13.58 -1.04 -17.78
CA PHE A 416 -14.33 -1.45 -16.58
C PHE A 416 -15.33 -0.37 -16.12
N VAL A 417 -16.20 -0.73 -15.19
CA VAL A 417 -17.11 0.19 -14.48
C VAL A 417 -16.41 0.61 -13.17
N PRO A 418 -16.11 1.90 -12.99
CA PRO A 418 -15.57 2.38 -11.73
C PRO A 418 -16.62 2.30 -10.62
N ALA A 419 -16.17 1.95 -9.42
CA ALA A 419 -17.05 1.91 -8.26
C ALA A 419 -16.33 2.33 -6.97
N GLN A 420 -16.95 3.23 -6.20
CA GLN A 420 -16.51 3.55 -4.85
C GLN A 420 -16.74 2.35 -3.94
N ARG A 421 -15.78 2.04 -3.07
CA ARG A 421 -15.88 1.00 -2.03
C ARG A 421 -15.62 1.54 -0.62
N ASP A 422 -15.99 0.76 0.38
CA ASP A 422 -15.51 0.91 1.77
C ASP A 422 -14.17 0.15 1.99
N ASN A 423 -13.67 0.12 3.24
CA ASN A 423 -12.43 -0.59 3.58
C ASN A 423 -12.58 -2.12 3.59
N ASP A 424 -13.79 -2.63 3.79
CA ASP A 424 -14.12 -4.06 3.69
C ASP A 424 -14.30 -4.50 2.22
N TYR A 425 -14.03 -3.61 1.26
CA TYR A 425 -14.17 -3.84 -0.19
C TYR A 425 -15.61 -4.10 -0.65
N ARG A 426 -16.60 -3.65 0.13
CA ARG A 426 -17.99 -3.60 -0.32
C ARG A 426 -18.15 -2.43 -1.28
N VAL A 427 -18.70 -2.70 -2.46
CA VAL A 427 -19.07 -1.68 -3.43
C VAL A 427 -20.21 -0.83 -2.84
N LEU A 428 -19.96 0.47 -2.72
CA LEU A 428 -20.93 1.48 -2.29
C LEU A 428 -21.68 2.04 -3.50
N THR A 429 -20.93 2.60 -4.46
CA THR A 429 -21.50 3.33 -5.60
C THR A 429 -20.83 2.92 -6.90
N PRO A 430 -21.47 2.09 -7.74
CA PRO A 430 -20.99 1.83 -9.09
C PRO A 430 -21.42 2.92 -10.09
N HIS A 431 -20.51 3.34 -10.95
CA HIS A 431 -20.69 4.46 -11.89
C HIS A 431 -20.89 3.98 -13.33
N PHE A 432 -22.10 3.50 -13.63
CA PHE A 432 -22.48 3.03 -14.96
C PHE A 432 -22.75 4.18 -15.93
N ALA A 433 -22.24 4.07 -17.16
CA ALA A 433 -22.57 4.98 -18.24
C ALA A 433 -24.10 5.07 -18.47
N PRO A 434 -24.65 6.26 -18.80
CA PRO A 434 -23.92 7.49 -19.14
C PRO A 434 -23.59 8.41 -17.95
N LYS A 435 -23.73 7.94 -16.70
CA LYS A 435 -23.46 8.76 -15.50
C LYS A 435 -22.16 8.34 -14.79
N GLY A 436 -21.55 9.28 -14.09
CA GLY A 436 -20.37 9.03 -13.26
C GLY A 436 -19.48 10.26 -13.14
N PRO A 437 -18.62 10.32 -12.10
CA PRO A 437 -17.75 11.48 -11.86
C PRO A 437 -16.89 11.88 -13.06
N ASP A 438 -16.47 10.90 -13.87
CA ASP A 438 -15.71 11.13 -15.09
C ASP A 438 -16.57 11.62 -16.27
N LEU A 439 -17.83 11.19 -16.35
CA LEU A 439 -18.73 11.52 -17.46
C LEU A 439 -19.40 12.89 -17.31
N GLU A 440 -19.33 13.48 -16.12
CA GLU A 440 -19.82 14.83 -15.81
C GLU A 440 -18.75 15.92 -16.07
N VAL A 441 -17.51 15.55 -16.37
CA VAL A 441 -16.43 16.51 -16.65
C VAL A 441 -16.53 17.08 -18.07
N GLU A 442 -16.83 18.38 -18.18
CA GLU A 442 -16.91 19.09 -19.46
C GLU A 442 -15.54 19.53 -20.00
N ASP A 443 -14.58 19.84 -19.11
CA ASP A 443 -13.26 20.36 -19.47
C ASP A 443 -12.13 19.67 -18.68
N TRP A 444 -11.55 18.65 -19.30
CA TRP A 444 -10.43 17.89 -18.74
C TRP A 444 -9.12 18.69 -18.63
N SER A 445 -9.01 19.87 -19.23
CA SER A 445 -7.80 20.69 -19.10
C SER A 445 -7.56 21.16 -17.65
N LYS A 446 -8.64 21.21 -16.85
CA LYS A 446 -8.64 21.54 -15.42
C LYS A 446 -8.34 20.34 -14.51
N TYR A 447 -8.31 19.13 -15.06
CA TYR A 447 -8.13 17.87 -14.34
C TYR A 447 -6.82 17.22 -14.81
N ARG A 448 -5.69 17.84 -14.46
CA ARG A 448 -4.36 17.22 -14.66
C ARG A 448 -3.90 16.60 -13.36
N ALA A 449 -3.16 15.49 -13.44
CA ALA A 449 -2.44 14.98 -12.27
C ALA A 449 -1.50 16.08 -11.77
N THR A 450 -1.77 16.60 -10.57
CA THR A 450 -0.96 17.62 -9.93
C THR A 450 0.04 16.95 -8.99
N SER A 451 1.22 17.53 -8.85
CA SER A 451 2.11 17.25 -7.73
C SER A 451 1.71 18.15 -6.58
N LEU A 452 0.95 17.64 -5.60
CA LEU A 452 0.54 18.41 -4.43
C LEU A 452 1.25 17.87 -3.19
N HIS A 453 2.30 18.59 -2.77
CA HIS A 453 2.82 18.53 -1.40
C HIS A 453 2.19 19.69 -0.63
N LYS A 454 1.51 19.42 0.48
CA LYS A 454 0.92 20.46 1.35
C LYS A 454 1.22 20.13 2.80
N GLN A 455 2.41 20.51 3.26
CA GLN A 455 2.83 20.31 4.66
C GLN A 455 2.19 21.32 5.62
N THR A 456 2.06 22.60 5.25
CA THR A 456 1.51 23.71 6.06
C THR A 456 1.29 24.93 5.16
N GLU A 457 0.42 25.89 5.54
CA GLU A 457 0.42 27.22 4.91
C GLU A 457 1.75 27.90 5.22
N SER A 458 2.53 28.24 4.19
CA SER A 458 3.78 28.97 4.37
C SER A 458 3.48 30.40 4.83
N THR A 459 3.69 30.70 6.10
CA THR A 459 3.94 32.06 6.54
C THR A 459 5.39 32.41 6.21
N GLU A 460 5.64 33.02 5.03
CA GLU A 460 6.65 34.07 4.86
C GLU A 460 6.66 34.64 3.43
N GLU A 461 6.58 35.98 3.38
CA GLU A 461 6.82 36.82 2.22
C GLU A 461 8.31 36.72 1.79
N GLY A 462 8.60 36.38 0.53
CA GLY A 462 9.93 36.66 -0.03
C GLY A 462 10.44 35.79 -1.17
N ALA A 463 10.58 36.43 -2.34
CA ALA A 463 11.46 36.09 -3.47
C ALA A 463 11.06 34.90 -4.38
N GLY A 464 10.35 35.25 -5.46
CA GLY A 464 9.94 34.33 -6.52
C GLY A 464 11.05 33.82 -7.44
N CYS A 465 10.68 32.85 -8.28
CA CYS A 465 11.21 32.71 -9.63
C CYS A 465 10.00 32.59 -10.57
N GLY A 466 9.89 33.54 -11.50
CA GLY A 466 8.67 33.82 -12.24
C GLY A 466 8.48 32.99 -13.50
N ALA A 467 7.21 32.88 -13.91
CA ALA A 467 6.83 32.77 -15.31
C ALA A 467 5.65 33.72 -15.55
N HIS A 468 5.86 34.63 -16.50
CA HIS A 468 4.97 35.71 -16.92
C HIS A 468 3.55 35.25 -17.25
N PHE A 469 2.55 35.95 -16.72
CA PHE A 469 1.34 36.27 -17.47
C PHE A 469 0.92 37.72 -17.24
N GLY A 470 0.63 38.38 -18.37
CA GLY A 470 0.33 39.80 -18.46
C GLY A 470 -0.96 40.18 -17.75
N THR A 471 -0.92 41.38 -17.20
CA THR A 471 -2.02 42.09 -16.55
C THR A 471 -3.05 42.55 -17.58
N THR A 472 -4.31 42.18 -17.34
CA THR A 472 -5.44 43.07 -17.65
C THR A 472 -6.35 43.12 -16.43
N THR A 473 -6.46 44.33 -15.90
CA THR A 473 -7.25 44.76 -14.75
C THR A 473 -8.74 44.58 -14.96
N GLY A 474 -9.45 44.08 -13.93
CA GLY A 474 -10.92 44.00 -13.93
C GLY A 474 -11.48 43.54 -12.59
N ASP A 475 -11.68 44.54 -11.72
CA ASP A 475 -12.58 44.66 -10.57
C ASP A 475 -12.91 43.48 -9.63
N ALA A 476 -12.71 43.78 -8.34
CA ALA A 476 -13.08 42.96 -7.20
C ALA A 476 -14.53 43.25 -6.78
N SER A 477 -15.45 42.32 -7.06
CA SER A 477 -16.61 42.02 -6.20
C SER A 477 -17.44 40.89 -6.81
N ALA A 478 -17.36 39.69 -6.24
CA ALA A 478 -18.46 38.71 -6.27
C ALA A 478 -18.13 37.55 -5.33
N ILE A 479 -18.72 37.58 -4.14
CA ILE A 479 -18.93 36.40 -3.32
C ILE A 479 -19.97 35.56 -4.07
N VAL A 480 -19.63 34.31 -4.43
CA VAL A 480 -20.58 33.39 -5.07
C VAL A 480 -21.23 32.53 -3.98
N ASP A 481 -22.50 32.80 -3.74
CA ASP A 481 -23.43 32.04 -2.90
C ASP A 481 -23.85 30.76 -3.64
N LEU A 482 -23.62 29.59 -3.01
CA LEU A 482 -23.95 28.26 -3.56
C LEU A 482 -25.16 27.69 -2.83
N THR A 483 -26.32 28.32 -2.99
CA THR A 483 -27.61 27.73 -2.60
C THR A 483 -28.44 27.38 -3.84
N VAL A 484 -28.55 26.08 -4.12
CA VAL A 484 -29.49 25.52 -5.10
C VAL A 484 -30.89 25.59 -4.50
N LYS A 485 -31.76 26.45 -5.06
CA LYS A 485 -33.21 26.31 -4.91
C LYS A 485 -33.77 25.58 -6.12
N GLY A 486 -34.51 24.51 -5.84
CA GLY A 486 -35.17 23.69 -6.84
C GLY A 486 -36.40 24.33 -7.46
N ASP A 487 -36.85 23.69 -8.52
CA ASP A 487 -38.23 23.31 -8.81
C ASP A 487 -38.21 21.95 -9.53
#